data_AF-A0A8J6WCC6-F1
#
_entry.id   AF-A0A8J6WCC6-F1
#
_cell.length_a   1.000
_cell.length_b   1.000
_cell.length_c   1.000
_cell.angle_alpha   90.00
_cell.angle_beta   90.00
_cell.angle_gamma   90.00
#
_symmetry.space_group_name_H-M   'P 1'
#
loop_
_entity.id
_entity.type
_entity.pdbx_description
1 polymer ?
#
loop_
_entity_poly.entity_id
_entity_poly.type
_entity_poly.pdbx_seq_one_letter_code
_entity_poly.pdbx_strand_id
1 'polypeptide(L)'
;MQPYLVDFAIVTALKIERDAVLSRLDKYEVVKEDFEPQVYYRGSIKIPGTSECYTVVVTLLLDMGNDEAATAATRLLQRWQPANLFMVGIAGGVRGKVELGDVVVAKFVFYYEPAKLTATGEQHRPEQFPTDTLLRSRAYFYEAAEWKSKIAVVRPGIPQIEDTLPNVHFEPIASGEKVIADLETLPQLLQACPKLAAVAMEGAGVARAARSHNAPPRFMEIRGICDFADPDKNDDWHCYAANAAAAFTIGLLHDRPVPPLNTERLLNKPEKPLLIICAQSLPNRVIAPDEILSGLNDGLKGRTRERVSLDFTPLIKGGVFTDPACAVQRLTDPQGVFATAIARSNETELVFHGLAHLPLLVLMGHLISDRVPVRLFDFHPSPGSNTWAWPNKEQNFPPMEVYGLPGSRSWQAKDVVLRVSVSYKVLSDQALTVAPSGAIEIDLTVVPEPVRGVVQSEEQVREYGRVFRRTLDWIAQNLPAGQRIHLFYAGPVTLAFHLGQQISENIHPPVTVWNYHRGYDWAIDLEKAYMGEECVVQPQSGYDQM
;
A
#
# COMPACT_ATOMS: atom_id res chain seq x y z
N MET A 1 0.17 -13.21 22.81
CA MET A 1 1.38 -12.47 23.22
C MET A 1 1.13 -10.99 22.93
N GLN A 2 1.41 -10.09 23.89
CA GLN A 2 1.46 -8.67 23.56
C GLN A 2 2.53 -8.46 22.48
N PRO A 3 2.27 -7.68 21.42
CA PRO A 3 3.29 -7.38 20.43
C PRO A 3 4.46 -6.67 21.11
N TYR A 4 5.66 -7.21 20.98
CA TYR A 4 6.87 -6.53 21.42
C TYR A 4 7.04 -5.30 20.51
N LEU A 5 6.87 -4.10 21.05
CA LEU A 5 7.12 -2.88 20.31
C LEU A 5 8.63 -2.79 20.04
N VAL A 6 9.02 -2.87 18.76
CA VAL A 6 10.40 -2.71 18.31
C VAL A 6 10.50 -1.43 17.50
N ASP A 7 11.37 -0.53 17.92
CA ASP A 7 11.58 0.75 17.24
C ASP A 7 12.27 0.56 15.90
N PHE A 8 13.36 -0.20 15.91
CA PHE A 8 14.20 -0.44 14.75
C PHE A 8 14.55 -1.91 14.64
N ALA A 9 14.31 -2.47 13.45
CA ALA A 9 14.93 -3.70 13.04
C ALA A 9 16.11 -3.42 12.11
N ILE A 10 17.21 -4.13 12.29
CA ILE A 10 18.41 -4.02 11.47
C ILE A 10 18.74 -5.38 10.89
N VAL A 11 18.78 -5.47 9.56
CA VAL A 11 19.22 -6.63 8.80
C VAL A 11 20.66 -6.41 8.37
N THR A 12 21.50 -7.44 8.54
CA THR A 12 22.92 -7.47 8.14
C THR A 12 23.18 -8.77 7.37
N ALA A 13 24.05 -8.74 6.37
CA ALA A 13 24.35 -9.89 5.52
C ALA A 13 25.56 -10.69 6.02
N LEU A 14 26.56 -10.01 6.60
CA LEU A 14 27.81 -10.62 7.04
C LEU A 14 28.00 -10.52 8.56
N LYS A 15 28.72 -11.50 9.13
CA LYS A 15 29.06 -11.49 10.57
C LYS A 15 29.77 -10.21 10.99
N ILE A 16 30.66 -9.67 10.16
CA ILE A 16 31.41 -8.45 10.46
C ILE A 16 30.51 -7.20 10.51
N GLU A 17 29.46 -7.15 9.68
CA GLU A 17 28.45 -6.09 9.69
C GLU A 17 27.59 -6.18 10.94
N ARG A 18 27.09 -7.39 11.24
CA ARG A 18 26.36 -7.68 12.48
C ARG A 18 27.19 -7.26 13.70
N ASP A 19 28.44 -7.70 13.78
CA ASP A 19 29.30 -7.46 14.94
C ASP A 19 29.60 -5.97 15.11
N ALA A 20 29.76 -5.23 14.00
CA ALA A 20 29.90 -3.78 14.03
C ALA A 20 28.64 -3.07 14.57
N VAL A 21 27.44 -3.56 14.26
CA VAL A 21 26.19 -3.03 14.83
C VAL A 21 26.07 -3.39 16.31
N LEU A 22 26.26 -4.68 16.65
CA LEU A 22 26.09 -5.19 18.02
C LEU A 22 27.06 -4.56 19.01
N SER A 23 28.30 -4.27 18.60
CA SER A 23 29.30 -3.63 19.46
C SER A 23 28.93 -2.20 19.89
N ARG A 24 27.88 -1.62 19.29
CA ARG A 24 27.41 -0.26 19.53
C ARG A 24 26.04 -0.19 20.22
N LEU A 25 25.44 -1.34 20.54
CA LEU A 25 24.25 -1.38 21.39
C LEU A 25 24.64 -1.27 22.87
N ASP A 26 23.80 -0.65 23.71
CA ASP A 26 24.08 -0.54 25.15
C ASP A 26 24.11 -1.91 25.85
N LYS A 27 23.19 -2.78 25.43
CA LYS A 27 23.02 -4.16 25.89
C LYS A 27 22.17 -4.90 24.87
N TYR A 28 22.37 -6.21 24.75
CA TYR A 28 21.49 -7.07 23.98
C TYR A 28 21.42 -8.48 24.56
N GLU A 29 20.31 -9.15 24.29
CA GLU A 29 20.11 -10.58 24.51
C GLU A 29 20.08 -11.31 23.16
N VAL A 30 20.50 -12.57 23.14
CA VAL A 30 20.40 -13.43 21.96
C VAL A 30 19.11 -14.23 22.07
N VAL A 31 18.21 -14.05 21.11
CA VAL A 31 16.92 -14.74 21.01
C VAL A 31 17.05 -15.86 20.00
N LYS A 32 16.90 -17.10 20.47
CA LYS A 32 16.89 -18.34 19.69
C LYS A 32 15.68 -19.16 20.10
N GLU A 33 14.91 -19.65 19.13
CA GLU A 33 13.73 -20.49 19.36
C GLU A 33 13.96 -21.86 18.71
N ASP A 34 13.39 -22.92 19.28
CA ASP A 34 13.68 -24.31 18.89
C ASP A 34 13.33 -24.63 17.41
N PHE A 35 12.41 -23.87 16.81
CA PHE A 35 11.91 -24.09 15.45
C PHE A 35 12.01 -22.87 14.54
N GLU A 36 12.77 -21.84 14.93
CA GLU A 36 13.07 -20.70 14.04
C GLU A 36 14.52 -20.78 13.56
N PRO A 37 14.78 -20.75 12.24
CA PRO A 37 16.14 -20.81 11.71
C PRO A 37 16.92 -19.51 11.97
N GLN A 38 16.20 -18.41 12.21
CA GLN A 38 16.76 -17.07 12.36
C GLN A 38 17.17 -16.82 13.81
N VAL A 39 18.38 -16.32 14.02
CA VAL A 39 18.82 -15.80 15.32
C VAL A 39 18.60 -14.29 15.35
N TYR A 40 18.00 -13.80 16.43
CA TYR A 40 17.79 -12.38 16.65
C TYR A 40 18.62 -11.89 17.85
N TYR A 41 19.03 -10.64 17.78
CA TYR A 41 19.74 -9.95 18.86
C TYR A 41 18.89 -8.77 19.28
N ARG A 42 18.23 -8.88 20.43
CA ARG A 42 17.33 -7.85 20.93
C ARG A 42 18.08 -6.98 21.92
N GLY A 43 18.19 -5.70 21.64
CA GLY A 43 18.94 -4.76 22.45
C GLY A 43 18.25 -3.42 22.63
N SER A 44 18.99 -2.49 23.22
CA SER A 44 18.54 -1.11 23.41
C SER A 44 19.61 -0.10 23.04
N ILE A 45 19.16 1.07 22.58
CA ILE A 45 20.01 2.25 22.32
C ILE A 45 19.45 3.43 23.11
N LYS A 46 20.21 3.96 24.05
CA LYS A 46 19.85 5.17 24.82
C LYS A 46 19.90 6.41 23.94
N ILE A 47 18.96 7.31 24.13
CA ILE A 47 19.00 8.63 23.47
C ILE A 47 19.73 9.60 24.41
N PRO A 48 20.89 10.15 24.01
CA PRO A 48 21.65 11.09 24.82
C PRO A 48 20.79 12.28 25.27
N GLY A 49 20.98 12.70 26.52
CA GLY A 49 20.22 13.81 27.11
C GLY A 49 18.77 13.49 27.49
N THR A 50 18.34 12.22 27.38
CA THR A 50 16.98 11.79 27.78
C THR A 50 17.02 10.51 28.63
N SER A 51 15.89 10.18 29.26
CA SER A 51 15.67 8.87 29.90
C SER A 51 15.13 7.81 28.91
N GLU A 52 14.89 8.18 27.66
CA GLU A 52 14.30 7.30 26.66
C GLU A 52 15.36 6.41 25.99
N CYS A 53 14.91 5.25 25.49
CA CYS A 53 15.73 4.34 24.69
C CYS A 53 14.91 3.75 23.56
N TYR A 54 15.57 3.40 22.46
CA TYR A 54 14.99 2.54 21.43
C TYR A 54 15.17 1.08 21.80
N THR A 55 14.17 0.27 21.52
CA THR A 55 14.26 -1.18 21.40
C THR A 55 14.68 -1.54 19.98
N VAL A 56 15.78 -2.27 19.85
CA VAL A 56 16.35 -2.65 18.55
C VAL A 56 16.41 -4.16 18.43
N VAL A 57 16.10 -4.69 17.25
CA VAL A 57 16.34 -6.09 16.92
C VAL A 57 17.29 -6.17 15.73
N VAL A 58 18.41 -6.84 15.88
CA VAL A 58 19.38 -7.09 14.81
C VAL A 58 19.27 -8.55 14.37
N THR A 59 19.40 -8.80 13.07
CA THR A 59 19.48 -10.16 12.53
C THR A 59 20.54 -10.27 11.45
N LEU A 60 21.11 -11.48 11.30
CA LEU A 60 22.12 -11.83 10.32
C LEU A 60 21.52 -12.79 9.31
N LEU A 61 21.55 -12.45 8.02
CA LEU A 61 21.10 -13.36 6.96
C LEU A 61 21.88 -14.68 6.99
N LEU A 62 21.20 -15.77 6.62
CA LEU A 62 21.85 -17.09 6.57
C LEU A 62 22.76 -17.22 5.34
N ASP A 63 22.34 -16.61 4.24
CA ASP A 63 23.03 -16.54 2.96
C ASP A 63 22.89 -15.12 2.35
N MET A 64 23.72 -14.81 1.35
CA MET A 64 23.66 -13.55 0.61
C MET A 64 22.62 -13.61 -0.53
N GLY A 65 22.18 -12.44 -1.00
CA GLY A 65 21.23 -12.32 -2.12
C GLY A 65 19.82 -11.87 -1.70
N ASN A 66 19.01 -11.46 -2.68
CA ASN A 66 17.73 -10.81 -2.38
C ASN A 66 16.66 -11.80 -1.90
N ASP A 67 16.70 -13.06 -2.34
CA ASP A 67 15.71 -14.07 -1.96
C ASP A 67 15.79 -14.41 -0.46
N GLU A 68 16.99 -14.63 0.05
CA GLU A 68 17.23 -14.86 1.47
C GLU A 68 16.93 -13.59 2.28
N ALA A 69 17.38 -12.43 1.80
CA ALA A 69 17.10 -11.15 2.44
C ALA A 69 15.60 -10.87 2.58
N ALA A 70 14.80 -11.17 1.55
CA ALA A 70 13.35 -11.06 1.59
C ALA A 70 12.75 -12.04 2.61
N THR A 71 13.20 -13.29 2.60
CA THR A 71 12.70 -14.34 3.50
C THR A 71 12.96 -14.01 4.97
N ALA A 72 14.19 -13.64 5.31
CA ALA A 72 14.58 -13.25 6.66
C ALA A 72 13.85 -11.97 7.12
N ALA A 73 13.74 -10.97 6.25
CA ALA A 73 13.01 -9.74 6.54
C ALA A 73 11.52 -10.00 6.77
N THR A 74 10.86 -10.84 5.96
CA THR A 74 9.44 -11.19 6.17
C THR A 74 9.22 -11.86 7.53
N ARG A 75 10.06 -12.81 7.93
CA ARG A 75 9.98 -13.45 9.26
C ARG A 75 10.18 -12.44 10.38
N LEU A 76 11.20 -11.59 10.24
CA LEU A 76 11.48 -10.53 11.20
C LEU A 76 10.27 -9.58 11.37
N LEU A 77 9.63 -9.19 10.26
CA LEU A 77 8.47 -8.28 10.27
C LEU A 77 7.24 -8.93 10.90
N GLN A 78 6.96 -10.19 10.57
CA GLN A 78 5.85 -10.94 11.17
C GLN A 78 6.02 -11.10 12.69
N ARG A 79 7.25 -11.37 13.14
CA ARG A 79 7.55 -11.61 14.55
C ARG A 79 7.57 -10.33 15.39
N TRP A 80 8.25 -9.30 14.90
CA TRP A 80 8.61 -8.14 15.72
C TRP A 80 7.82 -6.88 15.39
N GLN A 81 7.12 -6.83 14.24
CA GLN A 81 6.35 -5.68 13.77
C GLN A 81 7.06 -4.32 14.03
N PRO A 82 8.32 -4.16 13.61
CA PRO A 82 9.09 -2.97 13.91
C PRO A 82 8.51 -1.74 13.21
N ALA A 83 8.66 -0.56 13.79
CA ALA A 83 8.23 0.68 13.14
C ALA A 83 9.15 1.10 11.97
N ASN A 84 10.44 0.72 12.05
CA ASN A 84 11.45 1.06 11.06
C ASN A 84 12.33 -0.18 10.78
N LEU A 85 12.69 -0.40 9.52
CA LEU A 85 13.50 -1.52 9.04
C LEU A 85 14.71 -1.00 8.27
N PHE A 86 15.91 -1.28 8.77
CA PHE A 86 17.16 -0.85 8.16
C PHE A 86 17.90 -2.05 7.57
N MET A 87 18.46 -1.88 6.37
CA MET A 87 19.52 -2.76 5.86
C MET A 87 20.85 -2.05 6.07
N VAL A 88 21.76 -2.67 6.84
CA VAL A 88 23.07 -2.09 7.17
C VAL A 88 24.16 -3.07 6.78
N GLY A 89 25.16 -2.61 6.03
CA GLY A 89 26.25 -3.49 5.61
C GLY A 89 27.34 -2.79 4.82
N ILE A 90 28.08 -3.55 4.03
CA ILE A 90 29.08 -3.06 3.09
C ILE A 90 28.57 -3.16 1.65
N ALA A 91 29.20 -2.39 0.75
CA ALA A 91 28.90 -2.39 -0.67
C ALA A 91 30.16 -2.04 -1.49
N GLY A 92 30.17 -2.46 -2.75
CA GLY A 92 31.13 -1.95 -3.73
C GLY A 92 30.73 -0.55 -4.19
N GLY A 93 31.68 0.37 -4.27
CA GLY A 93 31.47 1.76 -4.66
C GLY A 93 31.67 2.01 -6.15
N VAL A 94 31.12 3.10 -6.67
CA VAL A 94 31.41 3.58 -8.03
C VAL A 94 32.57 4.58 -7.98
N ARG A 95 33.69 4.25 -8.63
CA ARG A 95 34.88 5.12 -8.70
C ARG A 95 34.53 6.50 -9.25
N GLY A 96 35.05 7.55 -8.61
CA GLY A 96 34.78 8.95 -8.97
C GLY A 96 33.46 9.50 -8.41
N LYS A 97 32.68 8.67 -7.71
CA LYS A 97 31.47 9.12 -6.99
C LYS A 97 31.60 8.98 -5.48
N VAL A 98 32.29 7.93 -5.03
CA VAL A 98 32.53 7.63 -3.61
C VAL A 98 33.97 7.15 -3.43
N GLU A 99 34.49 7.23 -2.21
CA GLU A 99 35.82 6.73 -1.82
C GLU A 99 35.70 5.52 -0.87
N LEU A 100 36.77 4.72 -0.78
CA LEU A 100 36.81 3.60 0.18
C LEU A 100 36.66 4.09 1.62
N GLY A 101 35.75 3.44 2.35
CA GLY A 101 35.37 3.79 3.71
C GLY A 101 34.22 4.80 3.82
N ASP A 102 33.83 5.48 2.73
CA ASP A 102 32.66 6.35 2.73
C ASP A 102 31.39 5.59 3.09
N VAL A 103 30.38 6.32 3.55
CA VAL A 103 29.04 5.80 3.85
C VAL A 103 28.07 6.28 2.78
N VAL A 104 27.28 5.38 2.21
CA VAL A 104 26.20 5.69 1.28
C VAL A 104 24.87 5.36 1.95
N VAL A 105 24.01 6.37 2.09
CA VAL A 105 22.62 6.20 2.50
C VAL A 105 21.78 6.18 1.23
N ALA A 106 21.10 5.07 0.98
CA ALA A 106 20.33 4.89 -0.25
C ALA A 106 19.26 5.97 -0.38
N LYS A 107 19.26 6.71 -1.49
CA LYS A 107 18.09 7.52 -1.88
C LYS A 107 16.91 6.60 -2.25
N PHE A 108 17.23 5.55 -2.97
CA PHE A 108 16.39 4.40 -3.27
C PHE A 108 17.30 3.21 -3.61
N VAL A 109 16.77 2.00 -3.48
CA VAL A 109 17.41 0.78 -3.94
C VAL A 109 17.00 0.55 -5.39
N PHE A 110 17.98 0.34 -6.27
CA PHE A 110 17.79 0.09 -7.69
C PHE A 110 17.94 -1.41 -7.97
N TYR A 111 16.82 -2.14 -8.04
CA TYR A 111 16.81 -3.56 -8.33
C TYR A 111 16.88 -3.79 -9.84
N TYR A 112 18.03 -4.25 -10.33
CA TYR A 112 18.35 -4.24 -11.77
C TYR A 112 18.13 -5.58 -12.49
N GLU A 113 17.87 -6.66 -11.75
CA GLU A 113 17.81 -8.03 -12.31
C GLU A 113 16.57 -8.33 -13.17
N PRO A 114 15.36 -7.80 -12.92
CA PRO A 114 14.20 -8.17 -13.74
C PRO A 114 14.41 -7.78 -15.20
N ALA A 115 14.30 -8.77 -16.09
CA ALA A 115 14.45 -8.58 -17.53
C ALA A 115 13.56 -9.54 -18.32
N LYS A 116 13.23 -9.17 -19.55
CA LYS A 116 12.58 -10.05 -20.53
C LYS A 116 13.60 -10.43 -21.61
N LEU A 117 13.90 -11.71 -21.73
CA LEU A 117 14.73 -12.23 -22.82
C LEU A 117 13.89 -12.31 -24.11
N THR A 118 14.40 -11.75 -25.21
CA THR A 118 13.77 -11.79 -26.54
C THR A 118 14.78 -12.24 -27.59
N ALA A 119 14.31 -12.64 -28.78
CA ALA A 119 15.18 -13.01 -29.89
C ALA A 119 16.13 -11.87 -30.33
N THR A 120 15.80 -10.62 -30.01
CA THR A 120 16.58 -9.42 -30.35
C THR A 120 17.43 -8.90 -29.19
N GLY A 121 17.42 -9.57 -28.03
CA GLY A 121 18.20 -9.19 -26.85
C GLY A 121 17.38 -9.13 -25.54
N GLU A 122 18.03 -8.68 -24.47
CA GLU A 122 17.41 -8.49 -23.15
C GLU A 122 16.73 -7.13 -23.03
N GLN A 123 15.53 -7.12 -22.46
CA GLN A 123 14.78 -5.91 -22.12
C GLN A 123 14.70 -5.79 -20.60
N HIS A 124 15.59 -5.01 -20.00
CA HIS A 124 15.62 -4.78 -18.56
C HIS A 124 14.38 -4.00 -18.08
N ARG A 125 13.90 -4.35 -16.89
CA ARG A 125 12.71 -3.80 -16.23
C ARG A 125 13.01 -3.52 -14.75
N PRO A 126 13.96 -2.63 -14.46
CA PRO A 126 14.40 -2.42 -13.10
C PRO A 126 13.27 -1.90 -12.21
N GLU A 127 13.29 -2.28 -10.94
CA GLU A 127 12.39 -1.76 -9.91
C GLU A 127 13.14 -0.81 -8.99
N GLN A 128 12.45 0.20 -8.47
CA GLN A 128 13.00 1.16 -7.51
C GLN A 128 12.25 1.06 -6.19
N PHE A 129 13.01 0.91 -5.10
CA PHE A 129 12.46 0.91 -3.75
C PHE A 129 12.93 2.17 -3.01
N PRO A 130 12.09 3.20 -2.88
CA PRO A 130 12.49 4.44 -2.22
C PRO A 130 12.72 4.24 -0.72
N THR A 131 13.76 4.89 -0.19
CA THR A 131 13.92 5.08 1.25
C THR A 131 12.82 6.00 1.77
N ASP A 132 12.33 5.74 2.98
CA ASP A 132 11.31 6.58 3.63
C ASP A 132 11.74 8.06 3.71
N THR A 133 10.82 8.95 3.35
CA THR A 133 11.09 10.39 3.26
C THR A 133 11.48 11.02 4.60
N LEU A 134 10.86 10.60 5.70
CA LEU A 134 11.16 11.13 7.03
C LEU A 134 12.55 10.70 7.46
N LEU A 135 12.85 9.40 7.40
CA LEU A 135 14.17 8.88 7.76
C LEU A 135 15.26 9.50 6.89
N ARG A 136 15.05 9.58 5.57
CA ARG A 136 16.02 10.18 4.64
C ARG A 136 16.28 11.64 4.97
N SER A 137 15.25 12.41 5.29
CA SER A 137 15.40 13.82 5.71
C SER A 137 16.25 13.92 6.98
N ARG A 138 15.99 13.07 7.97
CA ARG A 138 16.73 13.04 9.24
C ARG A 138 18.19 12.67 9.04
N ALA A 139 18.47 11.67 8.22
CA ALA A 139 19.83 11.29 7.87
C ALA A 139 20.54 12.40 7.08
N TYR A 140 19.86 13.08 6.16
CA TYR A 140 20.44 14.14 5.33
C TYR A 140 20.88 15.36 6.14
N PHE A 141 20.08 15.75 7.14
CA PHE A 141 20.38 16.87 8.04
C PHE A 141 21.10 16.44 9.33
N TYR A 142 21.64 15.22 9.38
CA TYR A 142 22.43 14.74 10.49
C TYR A 142 23.87 15.30 10.37
N GLU A 143 24.10 16.45 10.98
CA GLU A 143 25.38 17.19 10.90
C GLU A 143 26.40 16.78 11.97
N ALA A 144 26.04 15.87 12.89
CA ALA A 144 26.89 15.51 14.01
C ALA A 144 28.13 14.76 13.51
N ALA A 145 29.32 15.34 13.62
CA ALA A 145 30.56 14.71 13.18
C ALA A 145 31.03 13.60 14.15
N GLU A 146 30.44 13.50 15.33
CA GLU A 146 30.85 12.62 16.43
C GLU A 146 30.79 11.14 16.06
N TRP A 147 29.91 10.73 15.14
CA TRP A 147 29.84 9.33 14.70
C TRP A 147 31.15 8.88 14.04
N LYS A 148 31.87 9.79 13.37
CA LYS A 148 33.16 9.49 12.73
C LYS A 148 34.21 9.04 13.77
N SER A 149 34.17 9.64 14.97
CA SER A 149 35.03 9.24 16.09
C SER A 149 34.69 7.87 16.68
N LYS A 150 33.50 7.32 16.35
CA LYS A 150 33.06 6.00 16.80
C LYS A 150 33.47 4.87 15.86
N ILE A 151 34.25 5.16 14.82
CA ILE A 151 34.85 4.13 13.97
C ILE A 151 36.07 3.58 14.71
N ALA A 152 35.88 2.45 15.39
CA ALA A 152 36.89 1.82 16.26
C ALA A 152 37.95 1.00 15.50
N VAL A 153 37.99 1.11 14.17
CA VAL A 153 38.88 0.34 13.30
C VAL A 153 39.81 1.32 12.57
N VAL A 154 41.08 0.94 12.46
CA VAL A 154 42.09 1.73 11.74
C VAL A 154 41.75 1.76 10.26
N ARG A 155 41.77 2.94 9.64
CA ARG A 155 41.58 3.09 8.20
C ARG A 155 42.76 2.42 7.47
N PRO A 156 42.53 1.50 6.52
CA PRO A 156 43.61 0.89 5.76
C PRO A 156 44.42 1.93 4.98
N GLY A 157 45.74 1.76 4.92
CA GLY A 157 46.63 2.50 4.02
C GLY A 157 47.05 3.92 4.43
N ILE A 158 46.53 4.53 5.50
CA ILE A 158 46.91 5.90 5.92
C ILE A 158 46.97 6.03 7.47
N PRO A 159 48.03 6.63 8.06
CA PRO A 159 48.02 7.05 9.47
C PRO A 159 46.96 8.15 9.71
N GLN A 160 46.12 8.02 10.74
CA GLN A 160 44.99 8.93 11.03
C GLN A 160 45.40 10.41 11.03
N ILE A 161 45.03 11.15 9.98
CA ILE A 161 45.03 12.61 9.89
C ILE A 161 43.56 13.05 9.78
N GLU A 162 43.17 14.17 10.40
CA GLU A 162 41.77 14.66 10.45
C GLU A 162 41.08 14.76 9.06
N ASP A 163 41.83 14.98 7.98
CA ASP A 163 41.33 15.01 6.59
C ASP A 163 40.97 13.64 5.98
N THR A 164 41.07 12.55 6.75
CA THR A 164 40.84 11.17 6.27
C THR A 164 39.60 10.52 6.87
N LEU A 165 38.62 11.30 7.33
CA LEU A 165 37.35 10.75 7.79
C LEU A 165 36.39 10.47 6.62
N PRO A 166 35.51 9.46 6.73
CA PRO A 166 34.59 9.12 5.65
C PRO A 166 33.53 10.21 5.44
N ASN A 167 33.12 10.36 4.18
CA ASN A 167 32.00 11.20 3.78
C ASN A 167 30.70 10.39 3.78
N VAL A 168 29.57 11.12 3.78
CA VAL A 168 28.23 10.52 3.66
C VAL A 168 27.62 10.97 2.36
N HIS A 169 27.17 10.02 1.54
CA HIS A 169 26.56 10.26 0.25
C HIS A 169 25.10 9.80 0.24
N PHE A 170 24.22 10.56 -0.43
CA PHE A 170 22.79 10.28 -0.51
C PHE A 170 22.37 9.97 -1.94
N GLU A 171 22.79 8.82 -2.43
CA GLU A 171 22.64 8.41 -3.83
C GLU A 171 22.06 6.99 -3.93
N PRO A 172 21.62 6.54 -5.12
CA PRO A 172 21.08 5.20 -5.30
C PRO A 172 22.11 4.10 -5.01
N ILE A 173 21.62 2.98 -4.47
CA ILE A 173 22.38 1.74 -4.30
C ILE A 173 21.73 0.67 -5.18
N ALA A 174 22.50 0.02 -6.05
CA ALA A 174 22.01 -1.05 -6.90
C ALA A 174 22.01 -2.37 -6.13
N SER A 175 21.00 -3.17 -6.37
CA SER A 175 20.86 -4.49 -5.77
C SER A 175 20.53 -5.52 -6.84
N GLY A 176 21.22 -6.66 -6.80
CA GLY A 176 20.99 -7.79 -7.70
C GLY A 176 21.61 -9.08 -7.15
N GLU A 177 21.54 -10.16 -7.91
CA GLU A 177 21.95 -11.50 -7.44
C GLU A 177 23.43 -11.78 -7.72
N LYS A 178 24.10 -10.90 -8.48
CA LYS A 178 25.49 -11.06 -8.90
C LYS A 178 26.42 -10.24 -8.04
N VAL A 179 27.53 -10.85 -7.60
CA VAL A 179 28.69 -10.12 -7.10
C VAL A 179 29.36 -9.45 -8.30
N ILE A 180 29.29 -8.12 -8.38
CA ILE A 180 29.91 -7.36 -9.47
C ILE A 180 31.42 -7.30 -9.22
N ALA A 181 32.20 -7.84 -10.15
CA ALA A 181 33.66 -7.81 -10.17
C ALA A 181 34.17 -7.74 -11.62
N ASP A 182 33.47 -6.97 -12.45
CA ASP A 182 33.68 -6.94 -13.90
C ASP A 182 33.52 -5.53 -14.46
N LEU A 183 34.32 -5.24 -15.49
CA LEU A 183 34.46 -3.92 -16.11
C LEU A 183 33.27 -3.54 -17.00
N GLU A 184 32.42 -4.48 -17.42
CA GLU A 184 31.30 -4.21 -18.34
C GLU A 184 29.96 -3.96 -17.63
N THR A 185 29.74 -4.63 -16.49
CA THR A 185 28.45 -4.58 -15.78
C THR A 185 28.18 -3.19 -15.17
N LEU A 186 29.18 -2.57 -14.54
CA LEU A 186 28.99 -1.29 -13.87
C LEU A 186 28.66 -0.13 -14.84
N PRO A 187 29.31 0.00 -16.02
CA PRO A 187 28.89 0.95 -17.05
C PRO A 187 27.43 0.79 -17.49
N GLN A 188 26.93 -0.44 -17.63
CA GLN A 188 25.52 -0.68 -18.02
C GLN A 188 24.55 -0.20 -16.94
N LEU A 189 24.86 -0.48 -15.66
CA LEU A 189 24.07 0.03 -14.54
C LEU A 189 24.10 1.55 -14.48
N LEU A 190 25.23 2.19 -14.79
CA LEU A 190 25.35 3.64 -14.85
C LEU A 190 24.58 4.26 -16.02
N GLN A 191 24.43 3.56 -17.15
CA GLN A 191 23.54 4.01 -18.22
C GLN A 191 22.07 4.01 -17.77
N ALA A 192 21.65 2.96 -17.05
CA ALA A 192 20.28 2.84 -16.55
C ALA A 192 20.00 3.76 -15.33
N CYS A 193 21.01 3.98 -14.49
CA CYS A 193 20.94 4.81 -13.29
C CYS A 193 22.20 5.69 -13.16
N PRO A 194 22.25 6.86 -13.84
CA PRO A 194 23.45 7.71 -13.88
C PRO A 194 23.94 8.22 -12.54
N LYS A 195 23.10 8.21 -11.50
CA LYS A 195 23.45 8.65 -10.14
C LYS A 195 23.92 7.53 -9.22
N LEU A 196 23.86 6.28 -9.64
CA LEU A 196 24.27 5.11 -8.86
C LEU A 196 25.64 5.31 -8.19
N ALA A 197 25.73 5.09 -6.88
CA ALA A 197 26.96 5.30 -6.11
C ALA A 197 27.54 4.00 -5.52
N ALA A 198 26.73 2.97 -5.33
CA ALA A 198 27.17 1.69 -4.77
C ALA A 198 26.36 0.50 -5.29
N VAL A 199 26.90 -0.70 -5.14
CA VAL A 199 26.29 -1.99 -5.54
C VAL A 199 26.36 -2.99 -4.38
N ALA A 200 25.26 -3.67 -4.10
CA ALA A 200 25.11 -4.68 -3.05
C ALA A 200 24.16 -5.81 -3.51
N MET A 201 23.85 -6.79 -2.66
CA MET A 201 23.09 -7.98 -3.07
C MET A 201 21.76 -8.21 -2.34
N GLU A 202 21.45 -7.45 -1.28
CA GLU A 202 20.31 -7.77 -0.39
C GLU A 202 19.23 -6.68 -0.32
N GLY A 203 19.58 -5.45 -0.68
CA GLY A 203 18.74 -4.27 -0.43
C GLY A 203 17.34 -4.38 -1.02
N ALA A 204 17.21 -4.94 -2.24
CA ALA A 204 15.92 -5.07 -2.91
C ALA A 204 15.02 -6.10 -2.22
N GLY A 205 15.58 -7.20 -1.74
CA GLY A 205 14.87 -8.23 -0.99
C GLY A 205 14.26 -7.69 0.30
N VAL A 206 15.08 -7.00 1.12
CA VAL A 206 14.61 -6.38 2.38
C VAL A 206 13.55 -5.32 2.09
N ALA A 207 13.76 -4.47 1.08
CA ALA A 207 12.81 -3.42 0.72
C ALA A 207 11.47 -3.99 0.22
N ARG A 208 11.50 -5.06 -0.56
CA ARG A 208 10.31 -5.77 -1.05
C ARG A 208 9.51 -6.36 0.11
N ALA A 209 10.18 -7.03 1.05
CA ALA A 209 9.54 -7.56 2.25
C ALA A 209 8.86 -6.46 3.09
N ALA A 210 9.52 -5.31 3.24
CA ALA A 210 8.94 -4.14 3.90
C ALA A 210 7.67 -3.64 3.21
N ARG A 211 7.73 -3.42 1.89
CA ARG A 211 6.63 -2.89 1.08
C ARG A 211 5.42 -3.84 1.04
N SER A 212 5.64 -5.14 1.05
CA SER A 212 4.60 -6.17 1.00
C SER A 212 3.97 -6.50 2.36
N HIS A 213 4.42 -5.89 3.45
CA HIS A 213 3.85 -6.14 4.78
C HIS A 213 2.50 -5.42 4.96
N ASN A 214 1.59 -5.98 5.77
CA ASN A 214 0.26 -5.38 6.01
C ASN A 214 0.33 -4.01 6.71
N ALA A 215 1.38 -3.79 7.50
CA ALA A 215 1.70 -2.51 8.14
C ALA A 215 3.15 -2.12 7.80
N PRO A 216 3.43 -1.65 6.57
CA PRO A 216 4.80 -1.46 6.09
C PRO A 216 5.63 -0.59 7.06
N PRO A 217 6.80 -1.08 7.52
CA PRO A 217 7.72 -0.25 8.29
C PRO A 217 8.36 0.82 7.39
N ARG A 218 8.90 1.87 7.99
CA ARG A 218 9.78 2.79 7.24
C ARG A 218 11.07 2.08 6.88
N PHE A 219 11.45 2.09 5.61
CA PHE A 219 12.65 1.40 5.13
C PHE A 219 13.81 2.37 4.82
N MET A 220 15.04 1.95 5.12
CA MET A 220 16.28 2.64 4.74
C MET A 220 17.43 1.64 4.56
N GLU A 221 18.29 1.86 3.56
CA GLU A 221 19.54 1.12 3.38
C GLU A 221 20.75 2.03 3.59
N ILE A 222 21.75 1.55 4.34
CA ILE A 222 22.99 2.26 4.67
C ILE A 222 24.17 1.30 4.43
N ARG A 223 25.11 1.70 3.57
CA ARG A 223 26.26 0.87 3.21
C ARG A 223 27.59 1.61 3.40
N GLY A 224 28.59 0.91 3.90
CA GLY A 224 29.98 1.37 3.88
C GLY A 224 30.71 0.84 2.65
N ILE A 225 31.52 1.67 2.00
CA ILE A 225 32.21 1.28 0.77
C ILE A 225 33.48 0.49 1.08
N CYS A 226 33.52 -0.77 0.63
CA CYS A 226 34.62 -1.70 0.89
C CYS A 226 35.52 -2.00 -0.32
N ASP A 227 35.01 -1.84 -1.53
CA ASP A 227 35.76 -2.02 -2.79
C ASP A 227 35.15 -1.11 -3.88
N PHE A 228 35.61 -1.23 -5.13
CA PHE A 228 35.05 -0.50 -6.28
C PHE A 228 34.33 -1.41 -7.30
N ALA A 229 33.93 -2.61 -6.89
CA ALA A 229 33.34 -3.63 -7.75
C ALA A 229 34.18 -3.96 -9.00
N ASP A 230 35.51 -3.82 -8.89
CA ASP A 230 36.49 -4.11 -9.93
C ASP A 230 37.21 -5.45 -9.66
N PRO A 231 37.97 -5.99 -10.63
CA PRO A 231 38.66 -7.27 -10.47
C PRO A 231 39.75 -7.30 -9.39
N ASP A 232 40.25 -6.14 -8.94
CA ASP A 232 41.40 -6.03 -8.02
C ASP A 232 40.99 -5.99 -6.53
N LYS A 233 39.79 -6.50 -6.19
CA LYS A 233 39.25 -6.43 -4.83
C LYS A 233 40.01 -7.28 -3.80
N ASN A 234 40.16 -6.73 -2.59
CA ASN A 234 40.64 -7.44 -1.40
C ASN A 234 39.74 -7.13 -0.19
N ASP A 235 39.88 -7.91 0.88
CA ASP A 235 38.99 -7.81 2.05
C ASP A 235 39.46 -6.79 3.12
N ASP A 236 40.53 -6.03 2.85
CA ASP A 236 41.20 -5.18 3.86
C ASP A 236 40.26 -4.08 4.39
N TRP A 237 39.33 -3.61 3.57
CA TRP A 237 38.41 -2.53 3.88
C TRP A 237 37.09 -3.00 4.51
N HIS A 238 36.78 -4.30 4.47
CA HIS A 238 35.48 -4.82 4.95
C HIS A 238 35.21 -4.43 6.41
N CYS A 239 36.22 -4.57 7.26
CA CYS A 239 36.10 -4.23 8.69
C CYS A 239 35.87 -2.73 8.92
N TYR A 240 36.61 -1.89 8.20
CA TYR A 240 36.48 -0.44 8.32
C TYR A 240 35.13 0.05 7.78
N ALA A 241 34.73 -0.40 6.59
CA ALA A 241 33.47 -0.05 5.94
C ALA A 241 32.26 -0.47 6.77
N ALA A 242 32.26 -1.70 7.30
CA ALA A 242 31.20 -2.18 8.20
C ALA A 242 31.09 -1.32 9.46
N ASN A 243 32.25 -0.92 10.03
CA ASN A 243 32.28 -0.04 11.20
C ASN A 243 31.83 1.38 10.88
N ALA A 244 32.15 1.92 9.70
CA ALA A 244 31.70 3.24 9.26
C ALA A 244 30.17 3.27 9.10
N ALA A 245 29.60 2.28 8.41
CA ALA A 245 28.14 2.14 8.25
C ALA A 245 27.41 2.00 9.58
N ALA A 246 27.91 1.13 10.47
CA ALA A 246 27.34 0.93 11.79
C ALA A 246 27.49 2.17 12.68
N ALA A 247 28.64 2.86 12.63
CA ALA A 247 28.86 4.09 13.39
C ALA A 247 27.91 5.21 12.97
N PHE A 248 27.76 5.43 11.66
CA PHE A 248 26.79 6.40 11.13
C PHE A 248 25.36 6.03 11.54
N THR A 249 24.98 4.76 11.37
CA THR A 249 23.63 4.29 11.71
C THR A 249 23.31 4.52 13.18
N ILE A 250 24.17 4.09 14.09
CA ILE A 250 23.91 4.23 15.53
C ILE A 250 24.04 5.68 15.99
N GLY A 251 24.94 6.46 15.39
CA GLY A 251 25.02 7.91 15.59
C GLY A 251 23.73 8.63 15.22
N LEU A 252 23.16 8.29 14.06
CA LEU A 252 21.84 8.78 13.64
C LEU A 252 20.76 8.39 14.64
N LEU A 253 20.75 7.16 15.15
CA LEU A 253 19.78 6.75 16.16
C LEU A 253 19.94 7.55 17.47
N HIS A 254 21.17 7.80 17.93
CA HIS A 254 21.40 8.68 19.08
C HIS A 254 20.88 10.11 18.85
N ASP A 255 20.93 10.63 17.62
CA ASP A 255 20.38 11.95 17.24
C ASP A 255 18.84 12.00 17.21
N ARG A 256 18.19 10.87 17.55
CA ARG A 256 16.75 10.74 17.68
C ARG A 256 15.99 11.10 16.38
N PRO A 257 16.15 10.30 15.32
CA PRO A 257 15.59 10.64 14.01
C PRO A 257 14.05 10.55 14.01
N VAL A 258 13.49 9.71 14.87
CA VAL A 258 12.06 9.58 15.15
C VAL A 258 11.86 9.41 16.66
N PRO A 259 10.74 9.80 17.27
CA PRO A 259 10.52 9.51 18.69
C PRO A 259 10.44 7.99 18.92
N PRO A 260 10.96 7.46 20.06
CA PRO A 260 10.73 6.08 20.45
C PRO A 260 9.24 5.73 20.52
N LEU A 261 8.93 4.48 20.22
CA LEU A 261 7.67 3.83 20.47
C LEU A 261 7.47 3.77 21.97
N ASN A 262 6.74 4.75 22.49
CA ASN A 262 6.24 4.70 23.84
C ASN A 262 4.89 3.96 23.82
N THR A 263 4.81 2.82 24.50
CA THR A 263 3.58 2.04 24.68
C THR A 263 2.44 2.93 25.17
N GLU A 264 2.68 3.86 26.09
CA GLU A 264 1.66 4.81 26.55
C GLU A 264 1.27 5.82 25.47
N ARG A 265 2.19 6.28 24.61
CA ARG A 265 1.90 7.28 23.57
C ARG A 265 1.25 6.67 22.32
N LEU A 266 1.47 5.38 22.06
CA LEU A 266 0.77 4.58 21.05
C LEU A 266 -0.63 4.19 21.53
N LEU A 267 -0.78 3.83 22.81
CA LEU A 267 -2.08 3.60 23.45
C LEU A 267 -2.87 4.92 23.65
N ASN A 268 -2.18 6.04 23.91
CA ASN A 268 -2.76 7.38 24.07
C ASN A 268 -2.61 8.24 22.82
N LYS A 269 -2.44 7.66 21.62
CA LYS A 269 -2.56 8.45 20.39
C LYS A 269 -3.99 9.01 20.42
N PRO A 270 -4.18 10.34 20.47
CA PRO A 270 -5.52 10.89 20.59
C PRO A 270 -6.33 10.32 19.46
N GLU A 271 -7.35 9.59 19.87
CA GLU A 271 -8.17 8.82 18.98
C GLU A 271 -8.85 9.83 18.05
N LYS A 272 -8.45 9.87 16.77
CA LYS A 272 -9.08 10.71 15.74
C LYS A 272 -10.61 10.68 15.88
N PRO A 273 -11.30 11.82 15.87
CA PRO A 273 -12.75 11.83 15.85
C PRO A 273 -13.27 11.03 14.66
N LEU A 274 -14.41 10.36 14.85
CA LEU A 274 -15.10 9.66 13.78
C LEU A 274 -15.89 10.66 12.94
N LEU A 275 -15.68 10.65 11.64
CA LEU A 275 -16.52 11.36 10.69
C LEU A 275 -17.44 10.34 10.02
N ILE A 276 -18.70 10.31 10.46
CA ILE A 276 -19.70 9.33 10.05
C ILE A 276 -20.47 9.88 8.85
N ILE A 277 -20.15 9.36 7.68
CA ILE A 277 -20.85 9.65 6.43
C ILE A 277 -22.06 8.72 6.34
N CYS A 278 -23.24 9.33 6.29
CA CYS A 278 -24.52 8.64 6.18
C CYS A 278 -25.21 9.06 4.88
N ALA A 279 -25.35 8.12 3.93
CA ALA A 279 -26.10 8.37 2.69
C ALA A 279 -27.51 7.76 2.75
N GLN A 280 -28.53 8.52 2.35
CA GLN A 280 -29.90 8.01 2.28
C GLN A 280 -30.63 8.46 1.02
N SER A 281 -31.40 7.55 0.44
CA SER A 281 -32.32 7.83 -0.66
C SER A 281 -33.51 6.86 -0.68
N LEU A 282 -33.95 6.37 0.47
CA LEU A 282 -35.14 5.52 0.59
C LEU A 282 -36.22 6.29 1.38
N PRO A 283 -37.29 6.81 0.73
CA PRO A 283 -38.29 7.64 1.40
C PRO A 283 -39.02 6.91 2.53
N ASN A 284 -39.16 5.59 2.41
CA ASN A 284 -39.91 4.76 3.37
C ASN A 284 -39.07 4.34 4.58
N ARG A 285 -37.80 4.74 4.67
CA ARG A 285 -36.92 4.39 5.78
C ARG A 285 -35.93 5.53 6.06
N VAL A 286 -36.22 6.30 7.11
CA VAL A 286 -35.30 7.30 7.64
C VAL A 286 -34.21 6.61 8.47
N ILE A 287 -32.94 6.99 8.27
CA ILE A 287 -31.82 6.49 9.07
C ILE A 287 -31.57 7.44 10.24
N ALA A 288 -31.86 6.98 11.45
CA ALA A 288 -31.68 7.79 12.66
C ALA A 288 -30.17 8.04 12.93
N PRO A 289 -29.78 9.22 13.46
CA PRO A 289 -28.37 9.55 13.70
C PRO A 289 -27.63 8.53 14.58
N ASP A 290 -28.34 7.95 15.53
CA ASP A 290 -27.84 7.03 16.55
C ASP A 290 -27.94 5.55 16.13
N GLU A 291 -28.58 5.24 15.01
CA GLU A 291 -28.82 3.86 14.57
C GLU A 291 -27.50 3.07 14.40
N ILE A 292 -26.48 3.75 13.86
CA ILE A 292 -25.13 3.21 13.64
C ILE A 292 -24.39 2.86 14.95
N LEU A 293 -24.78 3.46 16.08
CA LEU A 293 -24.10 3.27 17.36
C LEU A 293 -24.19 1.82 17.86
N SER A 294 -25.25 1.11 17.48
CA SER A 294 -25.41 -0.31 17.75
C SER A 294 -24.34 -1.18 17.06
N GLY A 295 -23.84 -0.74 15.91
CA GLY A 295 -22.79 -1.43 15.13
C GLY A 295 -21.37 -1.08 15.58
N LEU A 296 -21.17 0.05 16.26
CA LEU A 296 -19.85 0.46 16.76
C LEU A 296 -19.41 -0.43 17.92
N ASN A 297 -18.13 -0.83 17.94
CA ASN A 297 -17.53 -1.48 19.10
C ASN A 297 -17.26 -0.48 20.23
N ASP A 298 -16.93 -0.97 21.42
CA ASP A 298 -16.79 -0.11 22.61
C ASP A 298 -15.66 0.92 22.49
N GLY A 299 -14.59 0.60 21.75
CA GLY A 299 -13.52 1.56 21.43
C GLY A 299 -14.01 2.72 20.55
N LEU A 300 -14.85 2.45 19.55
CA LEU A 300 -15.39 3.48 18.66
C LEU A 300 -16.50 4.32 19.32
N LYS A 301 -17.28 3.74 20.25
CA LYS A 301 -18.37 4.44 20.94
C LYS A 301 -17.91 5.59 21.83
N GLY A 302 -16.70 5.50 22.39
CA GLY A 302 -16.12 6.51 23.28
C GLY A 302 -15.57 7.74 22.56
N ARG A 303 -15.46 7.72 21.23
CA ARG A 303 -14.84 8.78 20.43
C ARG A 303 -15.79 9.94 20.15
N THR A 304 -15.24 11.14 20.00
CA THR A 304 -15.96 12.28 19.42
C THR A 304 -16.39 11.92 18.01
N ARG A 305 -17.64 12.23 17.67
CA ARG A 305 -18.26 11.87 16.40
C ARG A 305 -18.87 13.10 15.76
N GLU A 306 -18.68 13.23 14.47
CA GLU A 306 -19.35 14.20 13.62
C GLU A 306 -20.11 13.44 12.53
N ARG A 307 -21.35 13.87 12.24
CA ARG A 307 -22.18 13.24 11.21
C ARG A 307 -22.20 14.10 9.95
N VAL A 308 -21.92 13.47 8.82
CA VAL A 308 -22.11 14.02 7.48
C VAL A 308 -23.33 13.35 6.87
N SER A 309 -24.44 14.08 6.77
CA SER A 309 -25.70 13.55 6.24
C SER A 309 -25.85 13.90 4.77
N LEU A 310 -25.90 12.89 3.92
CA LEU A 310 -26.14 13.01 2.48
C LEU A 310 -27.54 12.49 2.18
N ASP A 311 -28.51 13.40 2.12
CA ASP A 311 -29.91 13.08 1.90
C ASP A 311 -30.35 13.40 0.47
N PHE A 312 -30.64 12.32 -0.27
CA PHE A 312 -31.15 12.37 -1.63
C PHE A 312 -32.65 12.02 -1.70
N THR A 313 -33.32 11.75 -0.58
CA THR A 313 -34.77 11.47 -0.56
C THR A 313 -35.64 12.58 -1.16
N PRO A 314 -35.29 13.89 -1.09
CA PRO A 314 -36.07 14.93 -1.76
C PRO A 314 -36.04 14.83 -3.30
N LEU A 315 -35.10 14.08 -3.87
CA LEU A 315 -34.97 13.84 -5.31
C LEU A 315 -35.82 12.65 -5.77
N ILE A 316 -36.68 12.10 -4.91
CA ILE A 316 -37.53 10.96 -5.21
C ILE A 316 -39.00 11.38 -5.21
N LYS A 317 -39.69 11.11 -6.32
CA LYS A 317 -41.13 11.38 -6.46
C LYS A 317 -41.82 10.14 -7.01
N GLY A 318 -42.90 9.71 -6.37
CA GLY A 318 -43.65 8.52 -6.79
C GLY A 318 -42.82 7.22 -6.80
N GLY A 319 -41.74 7.14 -6.01
CA GLY A 319 -40.83 5.99 -5.98
C GLY A 319 -39.75 5.99 -7.06
N VAL A 320 -39.68 7.04 -7.88
CA VAL A 320 -38.68 7.21 -8.96
C VAL A 320 -37.69 8.30 -8.58
N PHE A 321 -36.41 8.08 -8.86
CA PHE A 321 -35.35 9.08 -8.68
C PHE A 321 -35.41 10.10 -9.83
N THR A 322 -35.84 11.31 -9.56
CA THR A 322 -36.22 12.28 -10.62
C THR A 322 -35.07 13.15 -11.12
N ASP A 323 -33.98 13.25 -10.37
CA ASP A 323 -32.89 14.18 -10.70
C ASP A 323 -31.50 13.63 -10.28
N PRO A 324 -30.99 12.61 -10.99
CA PRO A 324 -29.64 12.09 -10.76
C PRO A 324 -28.54 13.13 -10.96
N ALA A 325 -28.73 14.13 -11.82
CA ALA A 325 -27.74 15.17 -12.09
C ALA A 325 -27.53 16.06 -10.85
N CYS A 326 -28.62 16.49 -10.20
CA CYS A 326 -28.54 17.22 -8.94
C CYS A 326 -27.85 16.40 -7.84
N ALA A 327 -28.08 15.08 -7.78
CA ALA A 327 -27.42 14.22 -6.80
C ALA A 327 -25.90 14.14 -7.03
N VAL A 328 -25.47 14.00 -8.29
CA VAL A 328 -24.04 14.01 -8.64
C VAL A 328 -23.42 15.37 -8.30
N GLN A 329 -24.06 16.47 -8.68
CA GLN A 329 -23.57 17.82 -8.40
C GLN A 329 -23.34 18.04 -6.89
N ARG A 330 -24.24 17.54 -6.03
CA ARG A 330 -24.07 17.63 -4.56
C ARG A 330 -22.87 16.85 -4.04
N LEU A 331 -22.48 15.76 -4.71
CA LEU A 331 -21.34 14.93 -4.34
C LEU A 331 -20.02 15.51 -4.89
N THR A 332 -20.06 16.13 -6.06
CA THR A 332 -18.86 16.63 -6.76
C THR A 332 -18.57 18.11 -6.50
N ASP A 333 -19.49 18.85 -5.86
CA ASP A 333 -19.27 20.23 -5.45
C ASP A 333 -18.02 20.34 -4.53
N PRO A 334 -16.96 21.04 -4.95
CA PRO A 334 -15.75 21.21 -4.15
C PRO A 334 -15.98 21.93 -2.81
N GLN A 335 -17.05 22.72 -2.69
CA GLN A 335 -17.47 23.38 -1.45
C GLN A 335 -18.61 22.63 -0.75
N GLY A 336 -19.03 21.50 -1.30
CA GLY A 336 -20.09 20.66 -0.79
C GLY A 336 -19.70 19.94 0.50
N VAL A 337 -20.72 19.47 1.22
CA VAL A 337 -20.55 18.77 2.52
C VAL A 337 -19.68 17.52 2.36
N PHE A 338 -19.82 16.80 1.24
CA PHE A 338 -19.06 15.58 0.98
C PHE A 338 -17.56 15.87 0.71
N ALA A 339 -17.24 16.79 -0.19
CA ALA A 339 -15.85 17.19 -0.46
C ALA A 339 -15.15 17.74 0.81
N THR A 340 -15.86 18.57 1.58
CA THR A 340 -15.37 19.10 2.87
C THR A 340 -15.08 17.99 3.89
N ALA A 341 -15.91 16.95 3.92
CA ALA A 341 -15.71 15.79 4.78
C ALA A 341 -14.45 14.99 4.40
N ILE A 342 -14.25 14.74 3.11
CA ILE A 342 -13.11 13.96 2.59
C ILE A 342 -11.78 14.71 2.82
N ALA A 343 -11.78 16.04 2.66
CA ALA A 343 -10.60 16.87 2.90
C ALA A 343 -10.05 16.75 4.34
N ARG A 344 -10.89 16.36 5.29
CA ARG A 344 -10.55 16.18 6.72
C ARG A 344 -10.10 14.75 7.07
N SER A 345 -9.88 13.88 6.09
CA SER A 345 -9.45 12.48 6.29
C SER A 345 -8.10 12.31 7.02
N ASN A 346 -7.23 13.33 6.99
CA ASN A 346 -5.99 13.33 7.77
C ASN A 346 -6.21 13.56 9.28
N GLU A 347 -7.31 14.20 9.66
CA GLU A 347 -7.66 14.56 11.04
C GLU A 347 -8.71 13.63 11.65
N THR A 348 -9.54 13.05 10.79
CA THR A 348 -10.68 12.20 11.17
C THR A 348 -10.46 10.76 10.74
N GLU A 349 -11.25 9.84 11.29
CA GLU A 349 -11.37 8.49 10.79
C GLU A 349 -12.75 8.33 10.14
N LEU A 350 -12.76 7.97 8.85
CA LEU A 350 -13.99 7.92 8.08
C LEU A 350 -14.77 6.63 8.38
N VAL A 351 -16.05 6.80 8.63
CA VAL A 351 -17.03 5.72 8.78
C VAL A 351 -18.10 5.93 7.74
N PHE A 352 -18.43 4.89 6.97
CA PHE A 352 -19.52 4.94 6.00
C PHE A 352 -20.61 3.92 6.33
N HIS A 353 -21.86 4.40 6.29
CA HIS A 353 -23.06 3.59 6.29
C HIS A 353 -24.16 4.31 5.51
N GLY A 354 -25.22 3.61 5.10
CA GLY A 354 -26.30 4.27 4.37
C GLY A 354 -27.14 3.33 3.54
N LEU A 355 -28.26 3.84 3.04
CA LEU A 355 -29.13 3.17 2.08
C LEU A 355 -29.46 4.16 0.97
N ALA A 356 -28.62 4.16 -0.06
CA ALA A 356 -28.78 5.03 -1.22
C ALA A 356 -28.75 4.24 -2.54
N HIS A 357 -29.14 4.89 -3.64
CA HIS A 357 -29.09 4.29 -4.99
C HIS A 357 -27.64 3.92 -5.35
N LEU A 358 -27.47 2.75 -5.98
CA LEU A 358 -26.17 2.11 -6.18
C LEU A 358 -25.17 2.97 -6.96
N PRO A 359 -25.53 3.68 -8.06
CA PRO A 359 -24.57 4.54 -8.75
C PRO A 359 -24.01 5.66 -7.88
N LEU A 360 -24.81 6.24 -6.98
CA LEU A 360 -24.34 7.27 -6.06
C LEU A 360 -23.31 6.70 -5.07
N LEU A 361 -23.52 5.47 -4.60
CA LEU A 361 -22.60 4.80 -3.69
C LEU A 361 -21.26 4.50 -4.35
N VAL A 362 -21.30 3.98 -5.59
CA VAL A 362 -20.07 3.73 -6.36
C VAL A 362 -19.34 5.06 -6.64
N LEU A 363 -20.06 6.12 -7.01
CA LEU A 363 -19.46 7.45 -7.18
C LEU A 363 -18.81 7.97 -5.89
N MET A 364 -19.49 7.86 -4.74
CA MET A 364 -18.94 8.26 -3.45
C MET A 364 -17.64 7.53 -3.11
N GLY A 365 -17.61 6.20 -3.32
CA GLY A 365 -16.40 5.41 -3.14
C GLY A 365 -15.28 5.83 -4.09
N HIS A 366 -15.63 6.08 -5.36
CA HIS A 366 -14.71 6.53 -6.38
C HIS A 366 -14.05 7.88 -6.03
N LEU A 367 -14.84 8.86 -5.59
CA LEU A 367 -14.34 10.17 -5.16
C LEU A 367 -13.43 10.09 -3.92
N ILE A 368 -13.64 9.11 -3.02
CA ILE A 368 -12.79 8.89 -1.84
C ILE A 368 -11.50 8.14 -2.19
N SER A 369 -11.53 7.30 -3.23
CA SER A 369 -10.46 6.37 -3.65
C SER A 369 -10.09 5.33 -2.58
N ASP A 370 -9.12 4.46 -2.91
CA ASP A 370 -8.53 3.49 -2.00
C ASP A 370 -7.46 4.08 -1.05
N ARG A 371 -7.05 5.34 -1.28
CA ARG A 371 -6.00 6.02 -0.49
C ARG A 371 -6.45 6.40 0.91
N VAL A 372 -7.76 6.55 1.11
CA VAL A 372 -8.34 6.93 2.40
C VAL A 372 -9.03 5.71 3.01
N PRO A 373 -8.55 5.21 4.16
CA PRO A 373 -9.22 4.09 4.83
C PRO A 373 -10.59 4.53 5.35
N VAL A 374 -11.62 3.76 4.99
CA VAL A 374 -13.00 3.94 5.46
C VAL A 374 -13.43 2.66 6.18
N ARG A 375 -14.06 2.80 7.35
CA ARG A 375 -14.76 1.68 8.01
C ARG A 375 -16.16 1.55 7.45
N LEU A 376 -16.56 0.32 7.12
CA LEU A 376 -17.82 0.05 6.46
C LEU A 376 -18.80 -0.67 7.40
N PHE A 377 -20.04 -0.20 7.43
CA PHE A 377 -21.13 -0.82 8.19
C PHE A 377 -22.36 -0.95 7.30
N ASP A 378 -22.89 -2.17 7.23
CA ASP A 378 -24.01 -2.49 6.36
C ASP A 378 -25.28 -2.81 7.15
N PHE A 379 -26.43 -2.59 6.53
CA PHE A 379 -27.72 -2.89 7.12
C PHE A 379 -28.11 -4.33 6.81
N HIS A 380 -27.80 -5.24 7.73
CA HIS A 380 -27.92 -6.67 7.45
C HIS A 380 -29.40 -7.14 7.38
N PRO A 381 -29.79 -7.92 6.36
CA PRO A 381 -31.18 -8.29 6.12
C PRO A 381 -31.78 -9.40 7.01
N SER A 382 -31.02 -9.96 7.96
CA SER A 382 -31.47 -11.14 8.74
C SER A 382 -32.63 -10.81 9.68
N PRO A 383 -33.59 -11.73 9.86
CA PRO A 383 -34.67 -11.55 10.83
C PRO A 383 -34.10 -11.31 12.24
N GLY A 384 -34.44 -10.16 12.84
CA GLY A 384 -33.96 -9.76 14.17
C GLY A 384 -32.68 -8.92 14.19
N SER A 385 -31.96 -8.77 13.08
CA SER A 385 -30.77 -7.90 12.96
C SER A 385 -31.10 -6.60 12.23
N ASN A 386 -32.03 -5.78 12.76
CA ASN A 386 -32.28 -4.43 12.23
C ASN A 386 -31.16 -3.46 12.65
N THR A 387 -29.90 -3.87 12.49
CA THR A 387 -28.73 -3.16 13.02
C THR A 387 -27.68 -3.00 11.94
N TRP A 388 -26.82 -2.00 12.13
CA TRP A 388 -25.65 -1.77 11.29
C TRP A 388 -24.46 -2.66 11.69
N ALA A 389 -24.73 -3.81 12.29
CA ALA A 389 -23.71 -4.71 12.85
C ALA A 389 -23.49 -5.91 11.93
N TRP A 390 -22.22 -6.26 11.73
CA TRP A 390 -21.81 -7.45 11.02
C TRP A 390 -22.22 -8.72 11.81
N PRO A 391 -23.04 -9.62 11.27
CA PRO A 391 -23.54 -10.79 12.00
C PRO A 391 -22.49 -11.88 12.21
N ASN A 392 -21.41 -11.91 11.42
CA ASN A 392 -20.35 -12.90 11.53
C ASN A 392 -18.97 -12.23 11.57
N LYS A 393 -18.08 -12.73 12.43
CA LYS A 393 -16.68 -12.28 12.55
C LYS A 393 -15.67 -13.33 12.06
N GLU A 394 -16.15 -14.48 11.58
CA GLU A 394 -15.30 -15.55 11.06
C GLU A 394 -14.81 -15.26 9.64
N GLN A 395 -13.65 -15.81 9.29
CA GLN A 395 -12.97 -15.58 7.99
C GLN A 395 -13.43 -16.55 6.89
N ASN A 396 -14.41 -17.42 7.15
CA ASN A 396 -14.89 -18.38 6.18
C ASN A 396 -16.19 -17.86 5.53
N PHE A 397 -16.07 -17.29 4.34
CA PHE A 397 -17.20 -16.79 3.55
C PHE A 397 -17.12 -17.31 2.10
N PRO A 398 -18.27 -17.42 1.40
CA PRO A 398 -18.28 -17.95 0.04
C PRO A 398 -17.40 -17.12 -0.90
N PRO A 399 -16.67 -17.74 -1.85
CA PRO A 399 -15.83 -16.98 -2.77
C PRO A 399 -16.67 -16.27 -3.84
N MET A 400 -16.05 -15.24 -4.44
CA MET A 400 -16.55 -14.58 -5.64
C MET A 400 -15.67 -15.03 -6.82
N GLU A 401 -16.29 -15.62 -7.83
CA GLU A 401 -15.61 -16.11 -9.03
C GLU A 401 -15.85 -15.18 -10.22
N VAL A 402 -14.90 -15.20 -11.16
CA VAL A 402 -14.92 -14.38 -12.37
C VAL A 402 -15.15 -15.31 -13.57
N TYR A 403 -16.18 -15.02 -14.37
CA TYR A 403 -16.52 -15.74 -15.59
C TYR A 403 -16.51 -14.80 -16.80
N GLY A 404 -16.37 -15.37 -18.00
CA GLY A 404 -16.46 -14.61 -19.26
C GLY A 404 -15.19 -13.87 -19.67
N LEU A 405 -14.05 -14.09 -18.99
CA LEU A 405 -12.77 -13.51 -19.41
C LEU A 405 -12.38 -14.01 -20.82
N PRO A 406 -12.21 -13.12 -21.81
CA PRO A 406 -11.85 -13.54 -23.16
C PRO A 406 -10.42 -14.09 -23.25
N GLY A 407 -10.19 -15.02 -24.19
CA GLY A 407 -8.87 -15.62 -24.44
C GLY A 407 -7.89 -14.69 -25.18
N SER A 408 -6.87 -15.25 -25.83
CA SER A 408 -5.92 -14.49 -26.66
C SER A 408 -6.34 -14.49 -28.14
N ARG A 409 -7.20 -13.56 -28.57
CA ARG A 409 -7.50 -13.33 -29.99
C ARG A 409 -7.61 -11.83 -30.30
N SER A 410 -7.50 -11.50 -31.58
CA SER A 410 -7.64 -10.13 -32.12
C SER A 410 -8.95 -9.49 -31.65
N TRP A 411 -8.85 -8.60 -30.66
CA TRP A 411 -10.00 -7.88 -30.10
C TRP A 411 -10.19 -6.57 -30.87
N GLN A 412 -11.34 -6.43 -31.52
CA GLN A 412 -11.82 -5.11 -31.92
C GLN A 412 -12.17 -4.32 -30.64
N ALA A 413 -12.03 -3.00 -30.64
CA ALA A 413 -12.40 -2.15 -29.51
C ALA A 413 -13.91 -2.29 -29.24
N LYS A 414 -14.27 -3.07 -28.22
CA LYS A 414 -15.66 -3.29 -27.81
C LYS A 414 -15.79 -3.02 -26.32
N ASP A 415 -16.81 -2.28 -25.93
CA ASP A 415 -17.11 -2.00 -24.53
C ASP A 415 -17.33 -3.28 -23.72
N VAL A 416 -17.20 -3.17 -22.40
CA VAL A 416 -17.32 -4.28 -21.46
C VAL A 416 -18.60 -4.15 -20.67
N VAL A 417 -19.39 -5.21 -20.61
CA VAL A 417 -20.52 -5.37 -19.68
C VAL A 417 -19.99 -6.14 -18.48
N LEU A 418 -19.80 -5.43 -17.36
CA LEU A 418 -19.31 -6.00 -16.11
C LEU A 418 -20.49 -6.20 -15.14
N ARG A 419 -20.91 -7.45 -14.97
CA ARG A 419 -22.00 -7.84 -14.07
C ARG A 419 -21.44 -8.31 -12.74
N VAL A 420 -21.98 -7.82 -11.64
CA VAL A 420 -21.58 -8.18 -10.27
C VAL A 420 -22.81 -8.67 -9.50
N SER A 421 -22.89 -9.99 -9.32
CA SER A 421 -24.03 -10.70 -8.75
C SER A 421 -23.69 -11.22 -7.35
N VAL A 422 -24.21 -10.56 -6.31
CA VAL A 422 -23.92 -10.89 -4.91
C VAL A 422 -25.18 -11.28 -4.15
N SER A 423 -26.17 -10.39 -4.10
CA SER A 423 -27.47 -10.67 -3.46
C SER A 423 -28.50 -11.26 -4.42
N TYR A 424 -28.38 -10.91 -5.71
CA TYR A 424 -29.23 -11.40 -6.78
C TYR A 424 -28.40 -11.55 -8.05
N LYS A 425 -28.86 -12.40 -8.96
CA LYS A 425 -28.26 -12.56 -10.28
C LYS A 425 -28.57 -11.34 -11.14
N VAL A 426 -27.53 -10.73 -11.71
CA VAL A 426 -27.66 -9.69 -12.74
C VAL A 426 -27.84 -10.38 -14.10
N LEU A 427 -29.01 -10.22 -14.71
CA LEU A 427 -29.35 -10.90 -15.95
C LEU A 427 -28.71 -10.23 -17.17
N SER A 428 -28.13 -11.04 -18.06
CA SER A 428 -27.47 -10.58 -19.29
C SER A 428 -28.44 -9.86 -20.23
N ASP A 429 -29.63 -10.44 -20.45
CA ASP A 429 -30.67 -9.87 -21.32
C ASP A 429 -31.11 -8.48 -20.87
N GLN A 430 -31.22 -8.23 -19.57
CA GLN A 430 -31.53 -6.92 -19.01
C GLN A 430 -30.37 -5.93 -19.17
N ALA A 431 -29.13 -6.33 -18.88
CA ALA A 431 -27.96 -5.47 -19.02
C ALA A 431 -27.73 -5.04 -20.48
N LEU A 432 -27.94 -5.96 -21.42
CA LEU A 432 -27.79 -5.71 -22.86
C LEU A 432 -28.90 -4.82 -23.45
N THR A 433 -29.98 -4.53 -22.72
CA THR A 433 -30.98 -3.53 -23.18
C THR A 433 -30.44 -2.10 -23.22
N VAL A 434 -29.38 -1.82 -22.45
CA VAL A 434 -28.79 -0.48 -22.31
C VAL A 434 -27.30 -0.42 -22.63
N ALA A 435 -26.65 -1.57 -22.76
CA ALA A 435 -25.24 -1.66 -23.13
C ALA A 435 -25.06 -1.71 -24.66
N PRO A 436 -23.89 -1.28 -25.19
CA PRO A 436 -23.59 -1.37 -26.61
C PRO A 436 -23.64 -2.79 -27.17
N SER A 437 -24.12 -2.94 -28.40
CA SER A 437 -24.20 -4.24 -29.07
C SER A 437 -22.81 -4.87 -29.25
N GLY A 438 -22.71 -6.16 -28.93
CA GLY A 438 -21.49 -6.95 -29.09
C GLY A 438 -20.43 -6.74 -27.99
N ALA A 439 -20.77 -6.04 -26.91
CA ALA A 439 -19.91 -5.85 -25.74
C ALA A 439 -19.39 -7.19 -25.16
N ILE A 440 -18.20 -7.14 -24.55
CA ILE A 440 -17.60 -8.29 -23.85
C ILE A 440 -18.29 -8.42 -22.49
N GLU A 441 -18.90 -9.58 -22.24
CA GLU A 441 -19.57 -9.83 -20.96
C GLU A 441 -18.64 -10.53 -19.96
N ILE A 442 -18.43 -9.90 -18.81
CA ILE A 442 -17.69 -10.45 -17.67
C ILE A 442 -18.62 -10.48 -16.45
N ASP A 443 -18.67 -11.62 -15.75
CA ASP A 443 -19.56 -11.84 -14.61
C ASP A 443 -18.75 -12.17 -13.36
N LEU A 444 -18.93 -11.36 -12.31
CA LEU A 444 -18.42 -11.59 -10.96
C LEU A 444 -19.57 -12.08 -10.11
N THR A 445 -19.53 -13.35 -9.73
CA THR A 445 -20.65 -14.02 -9.07
C THR A 445 -20.19 -14.71 -7.80
N VAL A 446 -20.94 -14.53 -6.71
CA VAL A 446 -20.77 -15.33 -5.50
C VAL A 446 -21.22 -16.76 -5.75
N VAL A 447 -20.39 -17.74 -5.38
CA VAL A 447 -20.65 -19.17 -5.56
C VAL A 447 -20.96 -19.86 -4.22
N PRO A 448 -21.85 -20.88 -4.16
CA PRO A 448 -22.48 -21.56 -5.30
C PRO A 448 -23.58 -20.74 -6.00
N GLU A 449 -24.19 -19.77 -5.32
CA GLU A 449 -25.16 -18.85 -5.94
C GLU A 449 -25.27 -17.51 -5.20
N PRO A 450 -25.65 -16.41 -5.90
CA PRO A 450 -25.96 -15.14 -5.28
C PRO A 450 -27.15 -15.24 -4.33
N VAL A 451 -27.00 -14.76 -3.10
CA VAL A 451 -28.08 -14.79 -2.10
C VAL A 451 -28.06 -13.56 -1.21
N ARG A 452 -29.25 -13.04 -0.91
CA ARG A 452 -29.42 -11.87 -0.03
C ARG A 452 -28.90 -12.20 1.37
N GLY A 453 -28.04 -11.33 1.91
CA GLY A 453 -27.43 -11.53 3.23
C GLY A 453 -26.20 -12.45 3.24
N VAL A 454 -25.63 -12.76 2.08
CA VAL A 454 -24.38 -13.53 1.98
C VAL A 454 -23.17 -12.78 2.53
N VAL A 455 -23.21 -11.44 2.50
CA VAL A 455 -22.13 -10.58 3.00
C VAL A 455 -22.35 -10.31 4.48
N GLN A 456 -21.45 -10.84 5.30
CA GLN A 456 -21.62 -10.89 6.75
C GLN A 456 -20.51 -10.18 7.53
N SER A 457 -19.44 -9.72 6.87
CA SER A 457 -18.33 -9.03 7.51
C SER A 457 -17.71 -7.96 6.60
N GLU A 458 -17.04 -6.97 7.22
CA GLU A 458 -16.25 -5.97 6.50
C GLU A 458 -15.08 -6.59 5.72
N GLU A 459 -14.46 -7.66 6.23
CA GLU A 459 -13.36 -8.33 5.53
C GLU A 459 -13.84 -9.00 4.23
N GLN A 460 -15.05 -9.57 4.23
CA GLN A 460 -15.66 -10.11 3.02
C GLN A 460 -15.92 -9.02 1.97
N VAL A 461 -16.38 -7.83 2.39
CA VAL A 461 -16.50 -6.67 1.49
C VAL A 461 -15.16 -6.33 0.86
N ARG A 462 -14.08 -6.33 1.64
CA ARG A 462 -12.72 -6.05 1.17
C ARG A 462 -12.22 -7.11 0.19
N GLU A 463 -12.44 -8.40 0.47
CA GLU A 463 -12.03 -9.47 -0.44
C GLU A 463 -12.77 -9.40 -1.79
N TYR A 464 -14.09 -9.16 -1.78
CA TYR A 464 -14.86 -9.00 -3.01
C TYR A 464 -14.41 -7.74 -3.80
N GLY A 465 -14.04 -6.67 -3.09
CA GLY A 465 -13.37 -5.51 -3.69
C GLY A 465 -12.06 -5.89 -4.41
N ARG A 466 -11.22 -6.74 -3.80
CA ARG A 466 -9.96 -7.21 -4.41
C ARG A 466 -10.22 -8.04 -5.68
N VAL A 467 -11.25 -8.87 -5.71
CA VAL A 467 -11.65 -9.63 -6.92
C VAL A 467 -12.08 -8.67 -8.05
N PHE A 468 -12.89 -7.67 -7.72
CA PHE A 468 -13.29 -6.62 -8.66
C PHE A 468 -12.08 -5.83 -9.18
N ARG A 469 -11.19 -5.38 -8.30
CA ARG A 469 -9.95 -4.67 -8.67
C ARG A 469 -9.09 -5.48 -9.65
N ARG A 470 -8.84 -6.76 -9.34
CA ARG A 470 -8.08 -7.66 -10.21
C ARG A 470 -8.72 -7.81 -11.59
N THR A 471 -10.05 -7.81 -11.66
CA THR A 471 -10.77 -7.86 -12.94
C THR A 471 -10.57 -6.57 -13.75
N LEU A 472 -10.66 -5.40 -13.12
CA LEU A 472 -10.39 -4.13 -13.78
C LEU A 472 -8.93 -4.02 -14.26
N ASP A 473 -7.98 -4.44 -13.44
CA ASP A 473 -6.56 -4.49 -13.81
C ASP A 473 -6.33 -5.44 -14.99
N TRP A 474 -7.01 -6.59 -15.02
CA TRP A 474 -6.96 -7.50 -16.15
C TRP A 474 -7.53 -6.87 -17.43
N ILE A 475 -8.69 -6.19 -17.34
CA ILE A 475 -9.30 -5.49 -18.47
C ILE A 475 -8.33 -4.44 -19.04
N ALA A 476 -7.75 -3.60 -18.18
CA ALA A 476 -6.81 -2.55 -18.57
C ALA A 476 -5.53 -3.09 -19.24
N GLN A 477 -5.08 -4.28 -18.85
CA GLN A 477 -3.86 -4.89 -19.38
C GLN A 477 -4.08 -5.66 -20.69
N ASN A 478 -5.27 -6.21 -20.90
CA ASN A 478 -5.52 -7.20 -21.97
C ASN A 478 -6.42 -6.69 -23.08
N LEU A 479 -7.29 -5.71 -22.82
CA LEU A 479 -8.15 -5.14 -23.85
C LEU A 479 -7.52 -3.87 -24.46
N PRO A 480 -7.83 -3.52 -25.73
CA PRO A 480 -7.26 -2.33 -26.38
C PRO A 480 -7.52 -1.01 -25.61
N ALA A 481 -6.82 0.08 -25.93
CA ALA A 481 -7.20 1.37 -25.32
C ALA A 481 -8.56 1.88 -25.84
N GLY A 482 -9.30 2.62 -25.02
CA GLY A 482 -10.52 3.36 -25.42
C GLY A 482 -11.85 2.63 -25.26
N GLN A 483 -11.90 1.49 -24.56
CA GLN A 483 -13.19 0.87 -24.16
C GLN A 483 -13.79 1.55 -22.94
N ARG A 484 -15.11 1.40 -22.78
CA ARG A 484 -15.86 1.75 -21.58
C ARG A 484 -16.35 0.49 -20.86
N ILE A 485 -16.41 0.56 -19.53
CA ILE A 485 -16.98 -0.49 -18.69
C ILE A 485 -18.39 -0.07 -18.25
N HIS A 486 -19.40 -0.83 -18.64
CA HIS A 486 -20.78 -0.70 -18.15
C HIS A 486 -20.94 -1.63 -16.93
N LEU A 487 -20.98 -1.04 -15.74
CA LEU A 487 -21.09 -1.76 -14.46
C LEU A 487 -22.55 -1.95 -14.07
N PHE A 488 -22.92 -3.20 -13.83
CA PHE A 488 -24.24 -3.62 -13.36
C PHE A 488 -24.09 -4.40 -12.05
N TYR A 489 -24.69 -3.90 -10.98
CA TYR A 489 -24.44 -4.41 -9.63
C TYR A 489 -25.74 -4.79 -8.92
N ALA A 490 -25.76 -5.98 -8.31
CA ALA A 490 -26.84 -6.43 -7.44
C ALA A 490 -26.28 -7.01 -6.14
N GLY A 491 -26.16 -6.16 -5.12
CA GLY A 491 -25.58 -6.54 -3.85
C GLY A 491 -25.75 -5.49 -2.74
N PRO A 492 -25.05 -5.68 -1.61
CA PRO A 492 -25.11 -4.77 -0.48
C PRO A 492 -24.53 -3.38 -0.79
N VAL A 493 -25.03 -2.36 -0.10
CA VAL A 493 -24.68 -0.94 -0.34
C VAL A 493 -23.22 -0.62 0.00
N THR A 494 -22.67 -1.25 1.04
CA THR A 494 -21.29 -1.03 1.47
C THR A 494 -20.28 -1.59 0.47
N LEU A 495 -20.60 -2.74 -0.13
CA LEU A 495 -19.78 -3.29 -1.20
C LEU A 495 -19.85 -2.40 -2.44
N ALA A 496 -21.01 -1.87 -2.83
CA ALA A 496 -21.11 -0.91 -3.94
C ALA A 496 -20.18 0.31 -3.73
N PHE A 497 -20.22 0.88 -2.53
CA PHE A 497 -19.30 1.95 -2.14
C PHE A 497 -17.84 1.50 -2.26
N HIS A 498 -17.50 0.33 -1.72
CA HIS A 498 -16.13 -0.18 -1.77
C HIS A 498 -15.65 -0.49 -3.20
N LEU A 499 -16.52 -0.97 -4.09
CA LEU A 499 -16.20 -1.18 -5.51
C LEU A 499 -15.77 0.14 -6.17
N GLY A 500 -16.45 1.24 -5.85
CA GLY A 500 -16.06 2.58 -6.28
C GLY A 500 -14.63 2.94 -5.90
N GLN A 501 -14.21 2.62 -4.66
CA GLN A 501 -12.85 2.87 -4.18
C GLN A 501 -11.78 2.10 -4.97
N GLN A 502 -12.15 1.00 -5.62
CA GLN A 502 -11.22 0.17 -6.39
C GLN A 502 -10.95 0.70 -7.80
N ILE A 503 -11.72 1.68 -8.28
CA ILE A 503 -11.63 2.23 -9.64
C ILE A 503 -10.60 3.36 -9.66
N SER A 504 -9.64 3.31 -10.60
CA SER A 504 -8.63 4.35 -10.77
C SER A 504 -8.64 4.95 -12.17
N GLU A 505 -8.91 6.25 -12.28
CA GLU A 505 -8.92 7.00 -13.54
C GLU A 505 -7.59 6.97 -14.33
N ASN A 506 -6.48 6.70 -13.64
CA ASN A 506 -5.16 6.65 -14.28
C ASN A 506 -4.80 5.27 -14.84
N ILE A 507 -5.57 4.23 -14.49
CA ILE A 507 -5.22 2.82 -14.79
C ILE A 507 -6.36 2.14 -15.54
N HIS A 508 -7.59 2.37 -15.11
CA HIS A 508 -8.75 1.64 -15.60
C HIS A 508 -9.48 2.41 -16.70
N PRO A 509 -10.15 1.71 -17.63
CA PRO A 509 -11.02 2.37 -18.58
C PRO A 509 -12.21 3.06 -17.87
N PRO A 510 -12.82 4.09 -18.48
CA PRO A 510 -13.96 4.81 -17.90
C PRO A 510 -15.10 3.86 -17.53
N VAL A 511 -15.69 4.07 -16.35
CA VAL A 511 -16.75 3.21 -15.81
C VAL A 511 -18.08 3.96 -15.77
N THR A 512 -19.11 3.36 -16.35
CA THR A 512 -20.50 3.84 -16.29
C THR A 512 -21.35 2.88 -15.45
N VAL A 513 -21.92 3.38 -14.35
CA VAL A 513 -22.64 2.57 -13.36
C VAL A 513 -24.14 2.72 -13.52
N TRP A 514 -24.82 1.62 -13.82
CA TRP A 514 -26.25 1.63 -14.13
C TRP A 514 -27.14 1.45 -12.89
N ASN A 515 -28.19 2.26 -12.81
CA ASN A 515 -29.24 2.13 -11.81
C ASN A 515 -30.29 1.12 -12.24
N TYR A 516 -30.67 0.20 -11.36
CA TYR A 516 -31.78 -0.73 -11.60
C TYR A 516 -32.98 -0.39 -10.71
N HIS A 517 -34.15 -0.22 -11.33
CA HIS A 517 -35.42 -0.07 -10.60
C HIS A 517 -36.48 -1.10 -11.03
N ARG A 518 -36.90 -1.05 -12.30
CA ARG A 518 -37.77 -2.02 -12.99
C ARG A 518 -37.19 -2.39 -14.37
N GLY A 519 -35.87 -2.30 -14.46
CA GLY A 519 -35.10 -2.07 -15.68
C GLY A 519 -34.03 -1.01 -15.40
N TYR A 520 -33.08 -0.88 -16.32
CA TYR A 520 -32.02 0.12 -16.23
C TYR A 520 -32.50 1.45 -16.82
N ASP A 521 -32.61 2.47 -15.99
CA ASP A 521 -33.28 3.73 -16.32
C ASP A 521 -32.35 4.94 -16.40
N TRP A 522 -31.22 4.92 -15.71
CA TRP A 522 -30.15 5.92 -15.84
C TRP A 522 -28.81 5.36 -15.32
N ALA A 523 -27.72 6.03 -15.64
CA ALA A 523 -26.39 5.69 -15.16
C ALA A 523 -25.54 6.93 -14.86
N ILE A 524 -24.43 6.73 -14.15
CA ILE A 524 -23.40 7.76 -13.92
C ILE A 524 -22.11 7.31 -14.60
N ASP A 525 -21.58 8.16 -15.46
CA ASP A 525 -20.21 8.10 -15.97
C ASP A 525 -19.26 8.68 -14.91
N LEU A 526 -18.47 7.81 -14.26
CA LEU A 526 -17.65 8.19 -13.10
C LEU A 526 -16.53 9.15 -13.48
N GLU A 527 -15.89 8.96 -14.64
CA GLU A 527 -14.82 9.82 -15.14
C GLU A 527 -15.35 11.23 -15.38
N LYS A 528 -16.47 11.35 -16.10
CA LYS A 528 -17.11 12.64 -16.34
C LYS A 528 -17.59 13.31 -15.05
N ALA A 529 -18.14 12.55 -14.12
CA ALA A 529 -18.54 13.07 -12.82
C ALA A 529 -17.34 13.63 -12.05
N TYR A 530 -16.21 12.91 -12.08
CA TYR A 530 -14.94 13.34 -11.49
C TYR A 530 -14.40 14.63 -12.15
N MET A 531 -14.53 14.76 -13.47
CA MET A 531 -14.11 15.96 -14.23
C MET A 531 -15.10 17.14 -14.13
N GLY A 532 -16.26 16.96 -13.50
CA GLY A 532 -17.30 17.99 -13.39
C GLY A 532 -18.10 18.21 -14.70
N GLU A 533 -18.13 17.21 -15.57
CA GLU A 533 -18.84 17.21 -16.85
C GLU A 533 -20.26 16.62 -16.73
N GLU A 534 -21.05 16.74 -17.80
CA GLU A 534 -22.35 16.06 -17.91
C GLU A 534 -22.15 14.53 -17.94
N CYS A 535 -22.53 13.90 -16.83
CA CYS A 535 -22.18 12.52 -16.50
C CYS A 535 -23.38 11.58 -16.34
N VAL A 536 -24.61 12.11 -16.33
CA VAL A 536 -25.81 11.27 -16.28
C VAL A 536 -26.11 10.74 -17.67
N VAL A 537 -26.16 9.43 -17.79
CA VAL A 537 -26.50 8.73 -19.04
C VAL A 537 -27.92 8.19 -18.94
N GLN A 538 -28.72 8.40 -19.98
CA GLN A 538 -30.04 7.81 -20.15
C GLN A 538 -29.97 6.67 -21.17
N PRO A 539 -30.81 5.62 -21.05
CA PRO A 539 -30.98 4.64 -22.12
C PRO A 539 -31.29 5.33 -23.44
N GLN A 540 -30.61 4.96 -24.52
CA GLN A 540 -30.96 5.47 -25.84
C GLN A 540 -32.32 4.88 -26.26
N SER A 541 -33.32 5.72 -26.49
CA SER A 541 -34.61 5.30 -27.04
C SER A 541 -34.44 4.77 -28.47
N GLY A 542 -34.52 3.45 -28.65
CA GLY A 542 -34.79 2.81 -29.95
C GLY A 542 -33.61 2.10 -30.62
N TYR A 543 -33.65 0.76 -30.60
CA TYR A 543 -33.43 -0.03 -31.81
C TYR A 543 -34.65 -0.94 -31.95
N ASP A 544 -35.35 -0.76 -33.07
CA ASP A 544 -36.64 -1.34 -33.39
C ASP A 544 -36.67 -2.88 -33.30
N GLN A 545 -37.82 -3.38 -32.83
CA GLN A 545 -38.41 -4.56 -33.43
C GLN A 545 -38.68 -4.26 -34.91
N MET A 546 -37.77 -4.66 -35.81
CA MET A 546 -38.09 -4.96 -37.22
C MET A 546 -37.15 -6.03 -37.77
#